data_AF-A0A382U064-F1
#
_entry.id   AF-A0A382U064-F1
#
_cell.length_a   1.000
_cell.length_b   1.000
_cell.length_c   1.000
_cell.angle_alpha   90.00
_cell.angle_beta   90.00
_cell.angle_gamma   90.00
#
_symmetry.space_group_name_H-M   'P 1'
#
loop_
_entity.id
_entity.type
_entity.pdbx_description
1 polymer ?
#
loop_
_entity_poly.entity_id
_entity_poly.type
_entity_poly.pdbx_seq_one_letter_code
_entity_poly.pdbx_strand_id
1 'polypeptide(L)'
;MATLDDLAINVSSLEEAADFRRKAAARGQTFVLTNGCFDLLHAGHIYCLQSAAALGDHLWVALNTDASIRRLKDASRPAQGQLERAYAILSLRSVSGVTFFEAERLISEIKALAPDIYVKAGDYSLETIDQDERAAL
;
A
#
# COMPACT_ATOMS: atom_id res chain seq x y z
N MET A 1 1.75 9.04 -29.30
CA MET A 1 2.03 7.90 -28.42
C MET A 1 2.02 8.46 -27.01
N ALA A 2 1.08 8.06 -26.15
CA ALA A 2 1.06 8.55 -24.77
C ALA A 2 2.31 8.02 -24.05
N THR A 3 3.03 8.88 -23.33
CA THR A 3 4.15 8.46 -22.46
C THR A 3 3.65 8.24 -21.03
N LEU A 4 4.45 7.57 -20.19
CA LEU A 4 4.14 7.47 -18.76
C LEU A 4 4.10 8.85 -18.07
N ASP A 5 4.74 9.87 -18.65
CA ASP A 5 4.68 11.25 -18.17
C ASP A 5 3.31 11.91 -18.39
N ASP A 6 2.50 11.38 -19.32
CA ASP A 6 1.12 11.84 -19.57
C ASP A 6 0.09 11.23 -18.60
N LEU A 7 0.50 10.23 -17.80
CA LEU A 7 -0.37 9.57 -16.84
C LEU A 7 -0.48 10.42 -15.58
N ALA A 8 -1.64 11.07 -15.42
CA ALA A 8 -2.07 11.62 -14.14
C ALA A 8 -2.37 10.45 -13.18
N ILE A 9 -1.32 9.86 -12.60
CA ILE A 9 -1.44 8.83 -11.56
C ILE A 9 -1.89 9.55 -10.29
N ASN A 10 -3.13 9.33 -9.89
CA ASN A 10 -3.69 9.93 -8.69
C ASN A 10 -3.27 9.15 -7.44
N VAL A 11 -1.98 9.20 -7.11
CA VAL A 11 -1.48 8.71 -5.83
C VAL A 11 -1.91 9.70 -4.75
N SER A 12 -2.61 9.21 -3.73
CA SER A 12 -3.07 10.05 -2.63
C SER A 12 -1.91 10.31 -1.66
N SER A 13 -1.80 11.55 -1.22
CA SER A 13 -1.06 11.89 0.00
C SER A 13 -1.65 11.13 1.21
N LEU A 14 -0.87 11.05 2.29
CA LEU A 14 -1.36 10.43 3.53
C LEU A 14 -2.58 11.18 4.10
N GLU A 15 -2.64 12.50 3.93
CA GLU A 15 -3.77 13.32 4.34
C GLU A 15 -5.04 12.98 3.53
N GLU A 16 -4.94 12.91 2.21
CA GLU A 16 -6.07 12.51 1.34
C GLU A 16 -6.55 11.08 1.64
N ALA A 17 -5.61 10.17 1.93
CA ALA A 17 -5.93 8.80 2.32
C ALA A 17 -6.67 8.77 3.68
N ALA A 18 -6.23 9.56 4.65
CA ALA A 18 -6.91 9.71 5.94
C ALA A 18 -8.31 10.33 5.76
N ASP A 19 -8.47 11.29 4.88
CA ASP A 19 -9.76 11.89 4.53
C ASP A 19 -10.72 10.88 3.91
N PHE A 20 -10.22 10.07 2.97
CA PHE A 20 -10.98 8.96 2.40
C PHE A 20 -11.43 7.98 3.48
N ARG A 21 -10.49 7.56 4.35
CA ARG A 21 -10.77 6.66 5.46
C ARG A 21 -11.86 7.21 6.36
N ARG A 22 -11.79 8.48 6.78
CA ARG A 22 -12.82 9.10 7.65
C ARG A 22 -14.20 9.07 7.00
N LYS A 23 -14.27 9.32 5.69
CA LYS A 23 -15.53 9.22 4.92
C LYS A 23 -16.04 7.78 4.83
N ALA A 24 -15.16 6.79 4.66
CA ALA A 24 -15.52 5.38 4.67
C ALA A 24 -16.04 4.93 6.05
N ALA A 25 -15.36 5.34 7.12
CA ALA A 25 -15.78 5.08 8.50
C ALA A 25 -17.17 5.65 8.80
N ALA A 26 -17.45 6.89 8.37
CA ALA A 26 -18.76 7.52 8.53
C ALA A 26 -19.90 6.79 7.81
N ARG A 27 -19.57 5.93 6.83
CA ARG A 27 -20.52 5.05 6.12
C ARG A 27 -20.55 3.62 6.68
N GLY A 28 -19.81 3.33 7.73
CA GLY A 28 -19.69 1.99 8.31
C GLY A 28 -18.95 0.99 7.41
N GLN A 29 -18.09 1.49 6.51
CA GLN A 29 -17.35 0.65 5.56
C GLN A 29 -16.01 0.18 6.15
N THR A 30 -15.67 -1.09 5.92
CA THR A 30 -14.43 -1.71 6.37
C THR A 30 -13.25 -1.29 5.49
N PHE A 31 -12.21 -0.74 6.11
CA PHE A 31 -11.00 -0.25 5.45
C PHE A 31 -9.81 -1.17 5.72
N VAL A 32 -9.29 -1.79 4.66
CA VAL A 32 -8.15 -2.69 4.69
C VAL A 32 -6.90 -1.94 4.26
N LEU A 33 -5.82 -2.06 5.04
CA LEU A 33 -4.50 -1.55 4.68
C LEU A 33 -3.55 -2.73 4.41
N THR A 34 -2.75 -2.61 3.36
CA THR A 34 -1.57 -3.45 3.13
C THR A 34 -0.40 -2.57 2.73
N ASN A 35 0.81 -3.09 2.83
CA ASN A 35 1.99 -2.42 2.31
C ASN A 35 2.91 -3.35 1.53
N GLY A 36 3.82 -2.74 0.78
CA GLY A 36 4.90 -3.47 0.12
C GLY A 36 5.62 -2.67 -0.95
N CYS A 37 6.68 -3.27 -1.49
CA CYS A 37 7.47 -2.71 -2.59
C CYS A 37 6.79 -2.95 -3.95
N PHE A 38 6.26 -4.15 -4.18
CA PHE A 38 5.62 -4.55 -5.44
C PHE A 38 6.46 -4.23 -6.69
N ASP A 39 7.76 -4.55 -6.63
CA ASP A 39 8.74 -4.17 -7.65
C ASP A 39 8.34 -4.61 -9.05
N LEU A 40 8.26 -5.92 -9.27
CA LEU A 40 7.69 -6.51 -10.48
C LEU A 40 6.35 -7.14 -10.14
N LEU A 41 5.26 -6.52 -10.58
CA LEU A 41 3.93 -7.04 -10.34
C LEU A 41 3.74 -8.37 -11.08
N HIS A 42 3.29 -9.39 -10.37
CA HIS A 42 3.08 -10.75 -10.91
C HIS A 42 1.86 -11.40 -10.26
N ALA A 43 1.46 -12.58 -10.75
CA ALA A 43 0.25 -13.29 -10.31
C ALA A 43 0.14 -13.44 -8.78
N GLY A 44 1.23 -13.79 -8.10
CA GLY A 44 1.26 -13.86 -6.63
C GLY A 44 0.85 -12.56 -5.94
N HIS A 45 1.41 -11.41 -6.34
CA HIS A 45 1.00 -10.11 -5.79
C HIS A 45 -0.46 -9.79 -6.08
N ILE A 46 -0.92 -10.05 -7.30
CA ILE A 46 -2.31 -9.81 -7.71
C ILE A 46 -3.25 -10.64 -6.84
N TYR A 47 -2.95 -11.92 -6.64
CA TYR A 47 -3.73 -12.81 -5.78
C TYR A 47 -3.77 -12.33 -4.32
N CYS A 48 -2.62 -11.91 -3.76
CA CYS A 48 -2.57 -11.37 -2.40
C CYS A 48 -3.41 -10.09 -2.25
N LEU A 49 -3.30 -9.15 -3.21
CA LEU A 49 -4.08 -7.91 -3.20
C LEU A 49 -5.58 -8.18 -3.35
N GLN A 50 -5.98 -9.11 -4.23
CA GLN A 50 -7.38 -9.51 -4.36
C GLN A 50 -7.92 -10.18 -3.09
N SER A 51 -7.10 -11.02 -2.44
CA SER A 51 -7.46 -11.68 -1.19
C SER A 51 -7.60 -10.69 -0.04
N ALA A 52 -6.69 -9.71 0.06
CA ALA A 52 -6.78 -8.62 1.04
C ALA A 52 -8.02 -7.75 0.80
N ALA A 53 -8.30 -7.40 -0.46
CA ALA A 53 -9.49 -6.62 -0.81
C ALA A 53 -10.80 -7.33 -0.45
N ALA A 54 -10.84 -8.66 -0.48
CA ALA A 54 -12.03 -9.42 -0.09
C ALA A 54 -12.37 -9.34 1.42
N LEU A 55 -11.48 -8.79 2.25
CA LEU A 55 -11.69 -8.64 3.69
C LEU A 55 -12.47 -7.37 4.08
N GLY A 56 -12.70 -6.45 3.15
CA GLY A 56 -13.41 -5.20 3.44
C GLY A 56 -13.96 -4.52 2.20
N ASP A 57 -14.43 -3.29 2.37
CA ASP A 57 -15.02 -2.49 1.28
C ASP A 57 -13.96 -1.73 0.48
N HIS A 58 -12.84 -1.38 1.12
CA HIS A 58 -11.76 -0.61 0.52
C HIS A 58 -10.40 -1.21 0.84
N LEU A 59 -9.59 -1.45 -0.19
CA LEU A 59 -8.17 -1.78 -0.01
C LEU A 59 -7.32 -0.56 -0.33
N TRP A 60 -6.54 -0.13 0.65
CA TRP A 60 -5.51 0.88 0.50
C TRP A 60 -4.13 0.24 0.54
N VAL A 61 -3.26 0.64 -0.39
CA VAL A 61 -1.88 0.13 -0.46
C VAL A 61 -0.91 1.25 -0.10
N ALA A 62 -0.17 1.07 0.99
CA ALA A 62 1.00 1.88 1.27
C ALA A 62 2.20 1.32 0.48
N LEU A 63 2.70 2.08 -0.48
CA LEU A 63 3.74 1.66 -1.42
C LEU A 63 5.08 2.30 -1.04
N ASN A 64 6.14 1.50 -0.93
CA ASN A 64 7.46 2.06 -0.64
C ASN A 64 7.93 3.03 -1.75
N THR A 65 8.53 4.16 -1.36
CA THR A 65 9.26 5.02 -2.29
C THR A 65 10.52 4.34 -2.82
N ASP A 66 11.06 4.84 -3.94
CA ASP A 66 12.32 4.33 -4.49
C ASP A 66 13.48 4.53 -3.50
N ALA A 67 13.50 5.65 -2.79
CA ALA A 67 14.47 5.94 -1.74
C ALA A 67 14.38 4.94 -0.57
N SER A 68 13.16 4.59 -0.13
CA SER A 68 12.93 3.59 0.91
C SER A 68 13.49 2.22 0.51
N ILE A 69 13.18 1.76 -0.71
CA ILE A 69 13.62 0.46 -1.21
C ILE A 69 15.14 0.40 -1.34
N ARG A 70 15.79 1.45 -1.86
CA ARG A 70 17.26 1.53 -1.97
C ARG A 70 17.97 1.46 -0.62
N ARG A 71 17.33 1.92 0.47
CA ARG A 71 17.88 1.80 1.83
C ARG A 71 17.66 0.44 2.45
N LEU A 72 16.51 -0.19 2.19
CA LEU A 72 16.15 -1.51 2.72
C LEU A 72 16.86 -2.66 2.00
N LYS A 73 17.17 -2.47 0.71
CA LYS A 73 17.83 -3.43 -0.16
C LYS A 73 19.14 -2.84 -0.66
N ASP A 74 19.62 -3.34 -1.79
CA ASP A 74 20.79 -2.78 -2.48
C ASP A 74 20.38 -1.65 -3.46
N ALA A 75 21.40 -0.93 -3.95
CA ALA A 75 21.22 0.20 -4.86
C ALA A 75 20.66 -0.18 -6.25
N SER A 76 20.58 -1.47 -6.60
CA SER A 76 20.02 -1.96 -7.87
C SER A 76 18.49 -2.08 -7.84
N ARG A 77 17.85 -1.87 -6.67
CA ARG A 77 16.40 -1.91 -6.50
C ARG A 77 15.82 -0.51 -6.25
N PRO A 78 14.56 -0.25 -6.65
CA PRO A 78 13.67 -1.15 -7.40
C PRO A 78 14.02 -1.20 -8.90
N ALA A 79 13.56 -2.25 -9.58
CA ALA A 79 13.64 -2.37 -11.03
C ALA A 79 12.65 -1.43 -11.74
N GLN A 80 11.48 -1.20 -11.14
CA GLN A 80 10.48 -0.23 -11.62
C GLN A 80 10.36 0.96 -10.66
N GLY A 81 10.29 2.17 -11.21
CA GLY A 81 10.14 3.39 -10.43
C GLY A 81 8.83 3.43 -9.66
N GLN A 82 8.77 4.23 -8.58
CA GLN A 82 7.60 4.27 -7.70
C GLN A 82 6.30 4.65 -8.41
N LEU A 83 6.37 5.51 -9.42
CA LEU A 83 5.21 5.89 -10.22
C LEU A 83 4.73 4.74 -11.11
N GLU A 84 5.65 3.98 -11.73
CA GLU A 84 5.29 2.82 -12.55
C GLU A 84 4.62 1.73 -11.69
N ARG A 85 5.17 1.48 -10.50
CA ARG A 85 4.60 0.55 -9.52
C ARG A 85 3.23 1.02 -9.04
N ALA A 86 3.07 2.31 -8.73
CA ALA A 86 1.79 2.88 -8.34
C ALA A 86 0.74 2.75 -9.46
N TYR A 87 1.12 3.03 -10.71
CA TYR A 87 0.24 2.86 -11.87
C TYR A 87 -0.24 1.42 -12.02
N ALA A 88 0.68 0.45 -11.91
CA ALA A 88 0.34 -0.98 -12.02
C ALA A 88 -0.64 -1.42 -10.92
N ILE A 89 -0.42 -0.96 -9.68
CA ILE A 89 -1.28 -1.27 -8.53
C ILE A 89 -2.65 -0.58 -8.66
N LEU A 90 -2.70 0.70 -8.99
CA LEU A 90 -3.95 1.46 -9.17
C LEU A 90 -4.78 0.96 -10.37
N SER A 91 -4.15 0.28 -11.32
CA SER A 91 -4.86 -0.37 -12.44
C SER A 91 -5.62 -1.63 -12.02
N LEU A 92 -5.40 -2.15 -10.81
CA LEU A 92 -6.13 -3.29 -10.28
C LEU A 92 -7.47 -2.82 -9.70
N ARG A 93 -8.58 -3.38 -10.20
CA ARG A 93 -9.94 -3.10 -9.71
C ARG A 93 -10.10 -3.30 -8.18
N SER A 94 -9.30 -4.18 -7.59
CA SER A 94 -9.34 -4.50 -6.16
C SER A 94 -8.73 -3.41 -5.28
N VAL A 95 -8.06 -2.39 -5.83
CA VAL A 95 -7.36 -1.36 -5.07
C VAL A 95 -8.14 -0.05 -5.12
N SER A 96 -8.49 0.49 -3.95
CA SER A 96 -9.20 1.75 -3.80
C SER A 96 -8.28 2.97 -3.81
N GLY A 97 -7.03 2.81 -3.39
CA GLY A 97 -6.05 3.90 -3.35
C GLY A 97 -4.64 3.43 -3.02
N VAL A 98 -3.67 4.29 -3.36
CA VAL A 98 -2.26 4.12 -3.06
C VAL A 98 -1.75 5.37 -2.36
N THR A 99 -0.91 5.20 -1.34
CA THR A 99 -0.09 6.29 -0.79
C THR A 99 1.37 5.86 -0.73
N PHE A 100 2.29 6.80 -0.87
CA PHE A 100 3.71 6.49 -0.71
C PHE A 100 4.13 6.60 0.75
N PHE A 101 5.02 5.71 1.17
CA PHE A 101 5.70 5.83 2.46
C PHE A 101 7.20 5.59 2.30
N GLU A 102 7.99 6.22 3.16
CA GLU A 102 9.44 6.21 3.05
C GLU A 102 10.13 5.53 4.25
N ALA A 103 9.49 5.52 5.41
CA ALA A 103 10.01 4.92 6.63
C ALA A 103 10.25 3.40 6.47
N GLU A 104 11.14 2.85 7.30
CA GLU A 104 11.37 1.41 7.34
C GLU A 104 10.13 0.63 7.78
N ARG A 105 9.31 1.25 8.64
CA ARG A 105 8.09 0.68 9.22
C ARG A 105 6.89 1.57 8.95
N LEU A 106 5.71 0.97 8.89
CA LEU A 106 4.46 1.62 8.50
C LEU A 106 3.72 2.35 9.63
N ILE A 107 4.41 2.71 10.71
CA ILE A 107 3.80 3.14 11.98
C ILE A 107 2.98 4.43 11.79
N SER A 108 3.52 5.40 11.06
CA SER A 108 2.86 6.69 10.83
C SER A 108 1.58 6.54 10.02
N GLU A 109 1.62 5.71 8.98
CA GLU A 109 0.49 5.44 8.10
C GLU A 109 -0.57 4.62 8.81
N ILE A 110 -0.19 3.59 9.58
CA ILE A 110 -1.13 2.82 10.41
C ILE A 110 -1.86 3.75 11.38
N LYS A 111 -1.14 4.63 12.10
CA LYS A 111 -1.76 5.58 13.04
C LYS A 111 -2.69 6.58 12.35
N ALA A 112 -2.28 7.12 11.20
CA ALA A 112 -3.07 8.10 10.47
C ALA A 112 -4.32 7.49 9.81
N LEU A 113 -4.21 6.27 9.29
CA LEU A 113 -5.29 5.58 8.57
C LEU A 113 -6.16 4.73 9.48
N ALA A 114 -5.71 4.37 10.68
CA ALA A 114 -6.43 3.53 11.64
C ALA A 114 -7.25 2.42 10.94
N PRO A 115 -6.60 1.53 10.19
CA PRO A 115 -7.28 0.55 9.35
C PRO A 115 -8.07 -0.42 10.22
N ASP A 116 -9.23 -0.87 9.73
CA ASP A 116 -10.01 -1.89 10.42
C ASP A 116 -9.32 -3.25 10.31
N ILE A 117 -8.58 -3.48 9.22
CA ILE A 117 -7.78 -4.68 8.97
C ILE A 117 -6.44 -4.28 8.37
N TYR A 118 -5.34 -4.80 8.92
CA TYR A 118 -4.01 -4.68 8.32
C TYR A 118 -3.51 -6.04 7.85
N VAL A 119 -3.18 -6.14 6.57
CA VAL A 119 -2.66 -7.36 5.93
C VAL A 119 -1.20 -7.12 5.57
N LYS A 120 -0.31 -8.04 5.96
CA LYS A 120 1.05 -8.08 5.41
C LYS A 120 1.09 -8.99 4.19
N ALA A 121 1.55 -8.46 3.06
CA ALA A 121 1.86 -9.27 1.89
C ALA A 121 3.20 -9.99 2.08
N GLY A 122 3.18 -11.32 2.28
CA GLY A 122 4.35 -12.18 2.43
C GLY A 122 4.07 -13.37 3.38
N ASP A 123 5.01 -14.31 3.51
CA ASP A 123 4.93 -15.47 4.43
C ASP A 123 5.13 -15.07 5.90
N TYR A 124 4.42 -14.04 6.36
CA TYR A 124 4.47 -13.57 7.74
C TYR A 124 3.30 -14.17 8.52
N SER A 125 3.62 -15.07 9.46
CA SER A 125 2.69 -15.50 10.51
C SER A 125 2.49 -14.37 11.54
N LEU A 126 1.42 -14.41 12.33
CA LEU A 126 1.17 -13.45 13.43
C LEU A 126 2.36 -13.32 14.40
N GLU A 127 3.21 -14.35 14.49
CA GLU A 127 4.42 -14.38 15.31
C GLU A 127 5.63 -13.65 14.69
N THR A 128 5.55 -13.33 13.40
CA THR A 128 6.61 -12.64 12.64
C THR A 128 6.22 -11.20 12.25
N ILE A 129 5.04 -10.75 12.67
CA ILE A 129 4.71 -9.32 12.67
C ILE A 129 5.61 -8.61 13.69
N ASP A 130 6.11 -7.45 13.29
CA ASP A 130 6.96 -6.62 14.12
C ASP A 130 6.16 -6.04 15.30
N GLN A 131 6.77 -5.97 16.47
CA GLN A 131 6.08 -5.56 17.69
C GLN A 131 5.65 -4.10 17.66
N ASP A 132 6.41 -3.22 17.00
CA ASP A 132 6.08 -1.80 16.94
C ASP A 132 4.89 -1.54 15.99
N GLU A 133 4.78 -2.32 14.91
CA GLU A 133 3.63 -2.28 14.01
C GLU A 133 2.37 -2.83 14.69
N ARG A 134 2.52 -3.91 15.48
CA ARG A 134 1.41 -4.45 16.27
C ARG A 134 0.92 -3.46 17.32
N ALA A 135 1.81 -2.71 17.95
CA ALA A 135 1.44 -1.69 18.94
C ALA A 135 0.74 -0.46 18.32
N ALA A 136 0.83 -0.29 16.99
CA ALA A 136 0.20 0.81 16.27
C ALA A 136 -1.21 0.48 15.76
N LEU A 137 -1.57 -0.80 15.64
CA LEU A 137 -2.92 -1.30 15.33
C LEU A 137 -3.85 -1.16 16.53
#